data_AF-A0A4C1YKY4-F1
#
_entry.id   AF-A0A4C1YKY4-F1
#
_cell.length_a   1.000
_cell.length_b   1.000
_cell.length_c   1.000
_cell.angle_alpha   90.00
_cell.angle_beta   90.00
_cell.angle_gamma   90.00
#
_symmetry.space_group_name_H-M   'P 1'
#
loop_
_entity.id
_entity.type
_entity.pdbx_description
1 polymer ?
#
loop_
_entity_poly.entity_id
_entity_poly.type
_entity_poly.pdbx_seq_one_letter_code
_entity_poly.pdbx_strand_id
1 'polypeptide(L)'
;MMVNGIKNCQVPEIRSNLIRMIGTLALLLINVSNEAAVNVICAITEFILEQAHKESEVWVLAEAVDTLVDLYAEDETDALAAKVKLVEKLIAVVPILKMKVTLLLLPMYI
;
A
#
# COMPACT_ATOMS: atom_id res chain seq x y z
N MET A 1 11.74 11.85 6.15
CA MET A 1 11.63 10.40 6.40
C MET A 1 12.10 9.64 5.16
N MET A 2 12.67 8.44 5.36
CA MET A 2 13.42 7.64 4.38
C MET A 2 12.76 7.48 2.98
N VAL A 3 11.43 7.49 2.91
CA VAL A 3 10.65 7.28 1.67
C VAL A 3 10.45 8.53 0.79
N ASN A 4 10.80 9.74 1.26
CA ASN A 4 10.55 10.98 0.49
C ASN A 4 11.31 11.04 -0.84
N GLY A 5 12.48 10.41 -0.93
CA GLY A 5 13.28 10.41 -2.17
C GLY A 5 12.66 9.58 -3.31
N ILE A 6 11.74 8.67 -3.01
CA ILE A 6 11.21 7.69 -3.97
C ILE A 6 9.74 7.97 -4.35
N LYS A 7 9.06 8.90 -3.67
CA LYS A 7 7.67 9.31 -3.98
C LYS A 7 7.46 9.74 -5.44
N ASN A 8 8.52 10.19 -6.11
CA ASN A 8 8.49 10.65 -7.51
C ASN A 8 9.21 9.69 -8.47
N CYS A 9 9.48 8.46 -8.05
CA CYS A 9 10.15 7.48 -8.90
C CYS A 9 9.27 7.08 -10.09
N GLN A 10 9.77 7.31 -11.30
CA GLN A 10 9.01 7.03 -12.53
C GLN A 10 9.10 5.56 -12.96
N VAL A 11 10.04 4.78 -12.41
CA VAL A 11 10.27 3.37 -12.79
C VAL A 11 9.33 2.44 -12.00
N PRO A 12 8.33 1.81 -12.64
CA PRO A 12 7.31 1.00 -11.95
C PRO A 12 7.88 -0.17 -11.15
N GLU A 13 8.91 -0.84 -11.68
CA GLU A 13 9.58 -1.97 -11.03
C GLU A 13 10.24 -1.56 -9.72
N ILE A 14 10.83 -0.37 -9.67
CA ILE A 14 11.43 0.17 -8.45
C ILE A 14 10.33 0.51 -7.44
N ARG A 15 9.20 1.09 -7.88
CA ARG A 15 8.07 1.39 -7.00
C ARG A 15 7.47 0.12 -6.38
N SER A 16 7.16 -0.89 -7.20
CA SER A 16 6.64 -2.18 -6.72
C SER A 16 7.60 -2.86 -5.75
N ASN A 17 8.89 -2.93 -6.10
CA ASN A 17 9.89 -3.53 -5.21
C ASN A 17 10.01 -2.78 -3.89
N LEU A 18 9.97 -1.45 -3.91
CA LEU A 18 9.98 -0.67 -2.68
C LEU A 18 8.77 -0.98 -1.81
N ILE A 19 7.55 -0.96 -2.39
CA ILE A 19 6.29 -1.26 -1.69
C ILE A 19 6.39 -2.61 -0.98
N ARG A 20 6.84 -3.65 -1.69
CA ARG A 20 7.02 -5.00 -1.11
C ARG A 20 8.03 -5.03 0.03
N MET A 21 9.19 -4.38 -0.16
CA MET A 21 10.24 -4.34 0.84
C MET A 21 9.80 -3.63 2.12
N ILE A 22 9.14 -2.47 2.01
CA ILE A 22 8.67 -1.72 3.19
C ILE A 22 7.44 -2.39 3.83
N GLY A 23 6.58 -3.04 3.05
CA GLY A 23 5.50 -3.87 3.56
C GLY A 23 6.01 -5.03 4.40
N THR A 24 6.99 -5.76 3.88
CA THR A 24 7.68 -6.84 4.61
C THR A 24 8.32 -6.32 5.89
N LEU A 25 8.94 -5.15 5.85
CA LEU A 25 9.49 -4.50 7.04
C LEU A 25 8.38 -4.19 8.07
N ALA A 26 7.24 -3.65 7.65
CA ALA A 26 6.12 -3.36 8.54
C ALA A 26 5.57 -4.64 9.20
N LEU A 27 5.42 -5.72 8.43
CA LEU A 27 5.02 -7.04 8.94
C LEU A 27 5.98 -7.54 10.04
N LEU A 28 7.29 -7.44 9.81
CA LEU A 28 8.29 -7.83 10.81
C LEU A 28 8.22 -6.97 12.09
N LEU A 29 7.82 -5.70 11.96
CA LEU A 29 7.70 -4.77 13.09
C LEU A 29 6.46 -5.00 13.95
N ILE A 30 5.41 -5.65 13.41
CA ILE A 30 4.21 -5.99 14.19
C ILE A 30 4.58 -6.78 15.45
N ASN A 31 5.49 -7.74 15.32
CA ASN A 31 5.94 -8.63 16.41
C ASN A 31 6.80 -7.94 17.48
N VAL A 32 7.29 -6.71 17.23
CA VAL A 32 8.09 -5.94 18.21
C VAL A 32 7.18 -5.07 19.09
N SER A 33 6.09 -4.54 18.51
CA SER A 33 4.97 -3.85 19.18
C SER A 33 5.33 -2.70 20.15
N ASN A 34 6.49 -2.05 20.01
CA ASN A 34 6.78 -0.82 20.77
C ASN A 34 6.28 0.44 20.04
N GLU A 35 6.25 1.57 20.74
CA GLU A 35 5.71 2.82 20.19
C GLU A 35 6.44 3.27 18.90
N ALA A 36 7.75 3.10 18.84
CA ALA A 36 8.53 3.43 17.66
C ALA A 36 8.15 2.56 16.45
N ALA A 37 8.01 1.24 16.66
CA ALA A 37 7.57 0.29 15.64
C ALA A 37 6.17 0.64 15.12
N VAL A 38 5.23 0.95 16.02
CA VAL A 38 3.88 1.40 15.66
C VAL A 38 3.92 2.65 14.79
N ASN A 39 4.74 3.65 15.15
CA ASN A 39 4.85 4.87 14.36
C ASN A 39 5.45 4.62 12.97
N VAL A 40 6.41 3.70 12.85
CA VAL A 40 6.98 3.29 11.57
C VAL A 40 5.94 2.55 10.71
N ILE A 41 5.18 1.62 11.28
CA ILE A 41 4.12 0.90 10.58
C ILE A 41 3.08 1.90 10.06
N CYS A 42 2.61 2.83 10.89
CA CYS A 42 1.66 3.86 10.46
C CYS A 42 2.22 4.70 9.29
N ALA A 43 3.48 5.12 9.35
CA ALA A 43 4.11 5.90 8.29
C ALA A 43 4.26 5.10 6.98
N ILE A 44 4.53 3.80 7.06
CA ILE A 44 4.59 2.90 5.91
C ILE A 44 3.19 2.76 5.29
N THR A 45 2.16 2.50 6.10
CA THR A 45 0.78 2.40 5.62
C THR A 45 0.31 3.68 4.92
N GLU A 46 0.59 4.84 5.51
CA GLU A 46 0.27 6.13 4.89
C GLU A 46 1.00 6.35 3.57
N PHE A 47 2.27 5.97 3.51
CA PHE A 47 3.04 6.03 2.27
C PHE A 47 2.43 5.12 1.19
N ILE A 48 2.13 3.86 1.50
CA ILE A 48 1.58 2.90 0.52
C ILE A 48 0.22 3.41 0.02
N LEU A 49 -0.65 3.88 0.90
CA LEU A 49 -1.94 4.46 0.52
C LEU A 49 -1.79 5.71 -0.37
N GLU A 50 -0.82 6.58 -0.07
CA GLU A 50 -0.52 7.74 -0.91
C GLU A 50 -0.01 7.33 -2.31
N GLN A 51 0.85 6.30 -2.39
CA GLN A 51 1.34 5.79 -3.67
C GLN A 51 0.22 5.14 -4.47
N ALA A 52 -0.60 4.29 -3.83
CA ALA A 52 -1.75 3.64 -4.46
C ALA A 52 -2.72 4.67 -5.09
N HIS A 53 -2.95 5.80 -4.42
CA HIS A 53 -3.84 6.84 -4.93
C HIS A 53 -3.33 7.53 -6.21
N LYS A 54 -2.01 7.52 -6.45
CA LYS A 54 -1.38 8.20 -7.59
C LYS A 54 -0.88 7.23 -8.66
N GLU A 55 -1.05 5.93 -8.46
CA GLU A 55 -0.43 4.91 -9.29
C GLU A 55 -1.06 4.81 -10.68
N SER A 56 -0.22 4.81 -11.71
CA SER A 56 -0.64 4.70 -13.10
C SER A 56 -0.75 3.24 -13.55
N GLU A 57 0.13 2.39 -13.03
CA GLU A 57 0.29 1.00 -13.42
C GLU A 57 -0.57 0.09 -12.56
N VAL A 58 -1.52 -0.60 -13.20
CA VAL A 58 -2.49 -1.48 -12.51
C VAL A 58 -1.82 -2.55 -11.65
N TRP A 59 -0.69 -3.10 -12.09
CA TRP A 59 0.02 -4.15 -11.38
C TRP A 59 0.80 -3.62 -10.16
N VAL A 60 1.32 -2.39 -10.22
CA VAL A 60 1.94 -1.74 -9.05
C VAL A 60 0.87 -1.35 -8.03
N LEU A 61 -0.31 -0.91 -8.51
CA LEU A 61 -1.45 -0.67 -7.64
C LEU A 61 -1.93 -1.97 -6.97
N ALA A 62 -1.95 -3.09 -7.70
CA ALA A 62 -2.28 -4.39 -7.15
C ALA A 62 -1.28 -4.80 -6.05
N GLU A 63 0.03 -4.63 -6.28
CA GLU A 63 1.06 -4.87 -5.26
C GLU A 63 0.84 -4.03 -3.98
N ALA A 64 0.48 -2.76 -4.14
CA ALA A 64 0.19 -1.87 -3.01
C ALA A 64 -1.00 -2.35 -2.18
N VAL A 65 -2.07 -2.80 -2.85
CA VAL A 65 -3.27 -3.34 -2.18
C VAL A 65 -2.96 -4.67 -1.52
N ASP A 66 -2.25 -5.57 -2.21
CA ASP A 66 -1.81 -6.87 -1.70
C ASP A 66 -0.98 -6.71 -0.42
N THR A 67 0.00 -5.81 -0.45
CA THR A 67 0.83 -5.47 0.71
C THR A 67 -0.01 -4.95 1.90
N LEU A 68 -1.05 -4.15 1.65
CA LEU A 68 -1.94 -3.66 2.71
C LEU A 68 -2.83 -4.78 3.26
N VAL A 69 -3.29 -5.70 2.41
CA VAL A 69 -4.06 -6.86 2.85
C VAL A 69 -3.19 -7.75 3.72
N ASP A 70 -1.97 -8.07 3.29
CA ASP A 70 -1.01 -8.85 4.08
C ASP A 70 -0.75 -8.21 5.45
N LEU A 71 -0.52 -6.90 5.47
CA LEU A 71 -0.22 -6.16 6.69
C LEU A 71 -1.38 -6.11 7.69
N TYR A 72 -2.62 -6.22 7.22
CA TYR A 72 -3.83 -6.06 8.02
C TYR A 72 -4.78 -7.26 7.99
N ALA A 73 -4.25 -8.45 7.64
CA ALA A 73 -5.05 -9.66 7.51
C ALA A 73 -5.48 -10.28 8.86
N GLU A 74 -4.78 -9.94 9.94
CA GLU A 74 -4.95 -10.55 11.27
C GLU A 74 -5.56 -9.54 12.26
N ASP A 75 -6.44 -10.01 13.15
CA ASP A 75 -7.17 -9.20 14.14
C ASP A 75 -6.24 -8.35 15.05
N GLU A 76 -5.01 -8.82 15.29
CA GLU A 76 -3.98 -8.13 16.09
C GLU A 76 -3.63 -6.75 15.52
N THR A 77 -3.90 -6.54 14.24
CA THR A 77 -3.61 -5.30 13.52
C THR A 77 -4.81 -4.36 13.42
N ASP A 78 -5.99 -4.75 13.92
CA ASP A 78 -7.23 -3.95 13.86
C ASP A 78 -7.07 -2.58 14.51
N ALA A 79 -6.40 -2.53 15.66
CA ALA A 79 -6.15 -1.28 16.37
C ALA A 79 -5.27 -0.32 15.55
N LEU A 80 -4.29 -0.87 14.81
CA LEU A 80 -3.44 -0.11 13.90
C LEU A 80 -4.24 0.34 12.66
N ALA A 81 -5.08 -0.54 12.10
CA ALA A 81 -5.95 -0.23 10.96
C ALA A 81 -6.91 0.93 11.28
N ALA A 82 -7.51 0.90 12.48
CA ALA A 82 -8.37 1.96 12.99
C ALA A 82 -7.58 3.26 13.17
N LYS A 83 -6.38 3.19 13.78
CA LYS A 83 -5.51 4.36 14.00
C LYS A 83 -5.16 5.10 12.71
N VAL A 84 -4.90 4.36 11.62
CA VAL A 84 -4.56 4.97 10.31
C VAL A 84 -5.77 5.26 9.43
N LYS A 85 -6.99 4.97 9.91
CA LYS A 85 -8.25 5.08 9.17
C LYS A 85 -8.22 4.30 7.84
N LEU A 86 -7.72 3.07 7.90
CA LEU A 86 -7.44 2.25 6.72
C LEU A 86 -8.66 2.12 5.79
N VAL A 87 -9.83 1.77 6.35
CA VAL A 87 -11.06 1.57 5.58
C VAL A 87 -11.48 2.83 4.81
N GLU A 88 -11.50 3.98 5.49
CA GLU A 88 -11.84 5.27 4.86
C GLU A 88 -10.91 5.59 3.68
N LYS A 89 -9.61 5.33 3.85
CA LYS A 89 -8.60 5.58 2.81
C LYS A 89 -8.68 4.57 1.66
N LEU A 90 -8.97 3.29 1.94
CA LEU A 90 -9.14 2.26 0.91
C LEU A 90 -10.38 2.51 0.05
N ILE A 91 -11.47 3.04 0.61
CA ILE A 91 -12.66 3.43 -0.17
C ILE A 91 -12.28 4.42 -1.29
N ALA A 92 -11.33 5.34 -1.05
CA ALA A 92 -10.85 6.26 -2.07
C ALA A 92 -9.99 5.59 -3.15
N VAL A 93 -9.40 4.42 -2.89
CA VAL A 93 -8.60 3.64 -3.85
C VAL A 93 -9.47 2.77 -4.75
N VAL A 94 -10.61 2.27 -4.26
CA VAL A 94 -11.56 1.42 -5.02
C VAL A 94 -11.87 1.92 -6.44
N PRO A 95 -12.29 3.19 -6.67
CA PRO A 95 -12.61 3.66 -8.02
C PRO A 95 -11.39 3.65 -8.95
N ILE A 96 -10.20 3.93 -8.43
CA ILE A 96 -8.94 3.93 -9.20
C ILE A 96 -8.63 2.50 -9.65
N LEU A 97 -8.68 1.54 -8.73
CA LEU A 97 -8.43 0.14 -9.06
C LEU A 97 -9.42 -0.38 -10.10
N LYS A 98 -10.73 -0.13 -9.92
CA LYS A 98 -11.78 -0.54 -10.88
C LYS A 98 -11.53 0.02 -12.27
N MET A 99 -11.22 1.30 -12.38
CA MET A 99 -10.90 1.95 -13.65
C MET A 99 -9.69 1.27 -14.32
N LYS A 100 -8.60 1.07 -13.58
CA LYS A 100 -7.35 0.48 -14.11
C LYS A 100 -7.51 -0.97 -14.55
N VAL A 101 -8.19 -1.79 -13.75
CA VAL A 101 -8.52 -3.17 -14.11
C VAL A 101 -9.37 -3.18 -15.38
N THR A 102 -10.40 -2.35 -15.48
CA THR A 102 -11.24 -2.29 -16.68
C THR A 102 -10.43 -1.94 -17.92
N LEU A 103 -9.55 -0.94 -17.84
CA LEU A 103 -8.67 -0.55 -18.95
C LEU A 103 -7.71 -1.68 -19.37
N LEU A 104 -7.19 -2.45 -18.42
CA LEU A 104 -6.34 -3.61 -18.71
C LEU A 104 -7.10 -4.71 -19.46
N LEU A 105 -8.38 -4.90 -19.15
CA LEU A 105 -9.20 -5.95 -19.75
C LEU A 105 -9.77 -5.57 -21.12
N LEU A 106 -9.91 -4.28 -21.44
CA LEU A 106 -10.47 -3.80 -22.73
C LEU A 106 -9.85 -4.44 -23.99
N PRO A 107 -8.51 -4.58 -24.12
CA PRO A 107 -7.89 -5.19 -25.29
C PRO A 107 -8.16 -6.69 -25.44
N MET A 108 -8.70 -7.36 -24.41
CA MET A 108 -9.05 -8.79 -24.48
C MET A 108 -10.46 -9.04 -25.03
N TYR A 109 -11.26 -7.98 -25.20
CA TYR A 109 -12.64 -8.05 -25.70
C TYR A 109 -12.82 -7.43 -27.09
N ILE A 110 -11.73 -7.04 -27.75
CA ILE A 110 -11.67 -6.51 -29.12
C ILE A 110 -10.77 -7.44 -29.94
#